data_AF-A0A4P7N880-F1
#
_entry.id   AF-A0A4P7N880-F1
#
_cell.length_a   1.000
_cell.length_b   1.000
_cell.length_c   1.000
_cell.angle_alpha   90.00
_cell.angle_beta   90.00
_cell.angle_gamma   90.00
#
_symmetry.space_group_name_H-M   'P 1'
#
loop_
_entity.id
_entity.type
_entity.pdbx_description
1 polymer ?
#
loop_
_entity_poly.entity_id
_entity_poly.type
_entity_poly.pdbx_seq_one_letter_code
_entity_poly.pdbx_strand_id
1 'polypeptide(L)'
;MSAGHRGLRSPHAKYLRRMKKANQINYLNLEKEHQTLLLSLTSSNAAHTLKSHISIMSSPKFFTYSGFGQKLSDDANYSQSVRLGDEIKTSGQGGWDTQTGKISEKYEEELDQAFDNLDVALKDAGGKGLEQVYKVNMYLTIEMTEEVFGQTAAVLKKRFPNHRPLLTVVGVTTLAFPEMHVEIEVSAYDPK
;
A
#
# COMPACT_ATOMS: atom_id res chain seq x y z
N MET A 1 52.40 26.40 4.42
CA MET A 1 51.87 25.66 3.27
C MET A 1 51.09 24.46 3.79
N SER A 2 49.78 24.41 3.58
CA SER A 2 48.98 23.17 3.70
C SER A 2 47.75 23.27 2.82
N ALA A 3 47.48 22.19 2.10
CA ALA A 3 46.72 22.14 0.85
C ALA A 3 45.20 22.07 1.05
N GLY A 4 44.46 22.66 0.11
CA GLY A 4 43.00 22.64 0.06
C GLY A 4 42.42 21.25 -0.20
N HIS A 5 41.43 20.87 0.61
CA HIS A 5 40.58 19.70 0.40
C HIS A 5 39.64 19.94 -0.80
N ARG A 6 39.98 19.39 -1.96
CA ARG A 6 39.03 19.24 -3.08
C ARG A 6 38.06 18.10 -2.74
N GLY A 7 36.81 18.46 -2.49
CA GLY A 7 35.73 17.52 -2.20
C GLY A 7 35.54 16.49 -3.33
N LEU A 8 35.88 15.24 -3.05
CA LEU A 8 35.57 14.09 -3.90
C LEU A 8 34.05 13.89 -3.91
N ARG A 9 33.39 14.21 -5.04
CA ARG A 9 31.98 13.89 -5.23
C ARG A 9 31.83 12.38 -5.39
N SER A 10 31.06 11.73 -4.51
CA SER A 10 30.90 10.28 -4.53
C SER A 10 30.25 9.81 -5.85
N PRO A 11 30.73 8.69 -6.44
CA PRO A 11 30.15 8.11 -7.66
C PRO A 11 28.63 7.85 -7.55
N HIS A 12 28.14 7.60 -6.32
CA HIS A 12 26.74 7.35 -6.01
C HIS A 12 25.84 8.57 -6.28
N ALA A 13 26.30 9.79 -6.00
CA ALA A 13 25.53 11.01 -6.29
C ALA A 13 25.35 11.25 -7.81
N LYS A 14 26.32 10.83 -8.62
CA LYS A 14 26.24 10.91 -10.09
C LYS A 14 25.27 9.85 -10.65
N TYR A 15 25.23 8.66 -10.05
CA TYR A 15 24.28 7.60 -10.37
C TYR A 15 22.83 7.99 -10.05
N LEU A 16 22.56 8.51 -8.85
CA LEU A 16 21.23 8.96 -8.45
C LEU A 16 20.70 10.11 -9.34
N ARG A 17 21.56 11.04 -9.75
CA ARG A 17 21.18 12.11 -10.72
C ARG A 17 20.87 11.56 -12.11
N ARG A 18 21.61 10.54 -12.56
CA ARG A 18 21.32 9.85 -13.84
C ARG A 18 20.01 9.10 -13.80
N MET A 19 19.70 8.42 -12.69
CA MET A 19 18.42 7.73 -12.47
C MET A 19 17.24 8.70 -12.46
N LYS A 20 17.33 9.82 -11.72
CA LYS A 20 16.28 10.86 -11.72
C LYS A 20 16.05 11.44 -13.12
N LYS A 21 17.13 11.73 -13.86
CA LYS A 21 17.04 12.26 -15.22
C LYS A 21 16.50 11.22 -16.22
N ALA A 22 16.90 9.96 -16.10
CA ALA A 22 16.39 8.87 -16.95
C ALA A 22 14.90 8.63 -16.72
N ASN A 23 14.45 8.58 -15.46
CA ASN A 23 13.03 8.46 -15.14
C ASN A 23 12.24 9.66 -15.67
N GLN A 24 12.72 10.89 -15.47
CA GLN A 24 12.04 12.09 -15.96
C GLN A 24 11.97 12.14 -17.50
N ILE A 25 13.02 11.70 -18.21
CA ILE A 25 13.01 11.58 -19.68
C ILE A 25 12.02 10.51 -20.13
N ASN A 26 11.95 9.36 -19.45
CA ASN A 26 10.99 8.32 -19.77
C ASN A 26 9.54 8.80 -19.59
N TYR A 27 9.24 9.54 -18.50
CA TYR A 27 7.93 10.17 -18.30
C TYR A 27 7.60 11.19 -19.40
N LEU A 28 8.53 12.08 -19.75
CA LEU A 28 8.31 13.08 -20.80
C LEU A 28 8.15 12.46 -22.20
N ASN A 29 8.82 11.35 -22.47
CA ASN A 29 8.68 10.62 -23.74
C ASN A 29 7.32 9.91 -23.80
N LEU A 30 6.88 9.27 -22.70
CA LEU A 30 5.55 8.68 -22.57
C LEU A 30 4.44 9.74 -22.74
N GLU A 31 4.59 10.93 -22.15
CA GLU A 31 3.63 12.03 -22.33
C GLU A 31 3.58 12.53 -23.78
N LYS A 32 4.74 12.61 -24.47
CA LYS A 32 4.80 13.01 -25.87
C LYS A 32 4.20 11.96 -26.81
N GLU A 33 4.48 10.69 -26.57
CA GLU A 33 3.87 9.59 -27.32
C GLU A 33 2.35 9.57 -27.10
N HIS A 34 1.90 9.79 -25.86
CA HIS A 34 0.49 9.92 -25.50
C HIS A 34 -0.19 11.14 -26.18
N GLN A 35 0.47 12.31 -26.20
CA GLN A 35 -0.04 13.48 -26.93
C GLN A 35 -0.10 13.26 -28.44
N THR A 36 0.89 12.58 -29.00
CA THR A 36 0.94 12.27 -30.44
C THR A 36 -0.17 11.29 -30.82
N LEU A 37 -0.41 10.27 -29.99
CA LEU A 37 -1.54 9.35 -30.12
C LEU A 37 -2.88 10.09 -30.03
N LEU A 38 -3.08 10.95 -29.01
CA LEU A 38 -4.29 11.76 -28.87
C LEU A 38 -4.55 12.66 -30.09
N LEU A 39 -3.52 13.34 -30.62
CA LEU A 39 -3.64 14.18 -31.81
C LEU A 39 -4.01 13.37 -33.06
N SER A 40 -3.45 12.17 -33.24
CA SER A 40 -3.77 11.27 -34.34
C SER A 40 -5.20 10.69 -34.28
N LEU A 41 -5.80 10.64 -33.09
CA LEU A 41 -7.15 10.10 -32.86
C LEU A 41 -8.24 11.16 -32.99
N THR A 42 -7.93 12.45 -32.80
CA THR A 42 -8.87 13.57 -32.98
C THR A 42 -9.24 13.87 -34.44
N SER A 43 -8.55 13.25 -35.42
CA SER A 43 -8.85 13.38 -36.85
C SER A 43 -9.84 12.33 -37.38
N SER A 44 -10.36 11.46 -36.52
CA SER A 44 -11.31 10.38 -36.87
C SER A 44 -12.56 10.45 -35.99
N ASN A 45 -13.74 10.27 -36.59
CA ASN A 45 -15.07 10.33 -35.96
C ASN A 45 -15.36 9.22 -34.90
N ALA A 46 -14.35 8.67 -34.24
CA ALA A 46 -14.45 7.61 -33.24
C ALA A 46 -14.71 8.12 -31.80
N ALA A 47 -15.22 9.34 -31.63
CA ALA A 47 -15.38 9.99 -30.33
C ALA A 47 -16.38 9.30 -29.38
N HIS A 48 -17.32 8.51 -29.91
CA HIS A 48 -18.36 7.87 -29.09
C HIS A 48 -17.98 6.48 -28.58
N THR A 49 -17.04 5.79 -29.24
CA THR A 49 -16.55 4.44 -28.85
C THR A 49 -15.31 4.51 -27.95
N LEU A 50 -14.67 5.67 -27.83
CA LEU A 50 -13.42 5.82 -27.06
C LEU A 50 -13.59 6.17 -25.58
N LYS A 51 -14.80 6.49 -25.09
CA LYS A 51 -15.02 6.70 -23.65
C LYS A 51 -14.81 5.42 -22.82
N SER A 52 -14.93 4.25 -23.44
CA SER A 52 -14.63 2.95 -22.80
C SER A 52 -13.16 2.53 -22.93
N HIS A 53 -12.42 3.07 -23.91
CA HIS A 53 -11.00 2.74 -24.12
C HIS A 53 -10.03 3.75 -23.52
N ILE A 54 -10.49 4.96 -23.21
CA ILE A 54 -9.82 5.86 -22.26
C ILE A 54 -10.33 5.48 -20.88
N SER A 55 -10.03 4.24 -20.45
CA SER A 55 -9.69 4.07 -19.04
C SER A 55 -8.46 4.94 -18.87
N ILE A 56 -8.69 6.18 -18.43
CA ILE A 56 -7.65 7.10 -17.98
C ILE A 56 -6.71 6.22 -17.17
N MET A 57 -5.46 6.04 -17.64
CA MET A 57 -4.43 5.35 -16.87
C MET A 57 -4.44 6.03 -15.51
N SER A 58 -5.13 5.41 -14.55
CA SER A 58 -5.55 6.10 -13.36
C SER A 58 -4.28 6.25 -12.55
N SER A 59 -3.81 7.49 -12.45
CA SER A 59 -2.60 7.77 -11.69
C SER A 59 -2.80 7.24 -10.26
N PRO A 60 -1.74 6.65 -9.66
CA PRO A 60 -1.81 6.20 -8.28
C PRO A 60 -2.25 7.36 -7.38
N LYS A 61 -3.28 7.12 -6.56
CA LYS A 61 -3.71 8.04 -5.51
C LYS A 61 -3.36 7.45 -4.17
N PHE A 62 -2.60 8.17 -3.38
CA PHE A 62 -2.13 7.72 -2.07
C PHE A 62 -2.99 8.35 -0.98
N PHE A 63 -3.28 7.55 0.05
CA PHE A 63 -4.20 7.89 1.12
C PHE A 63 -3.60 7.55 2.47
N THR A 64 -3.98 8.35 3.47
CA THR A 64 -3.51 8.24 4.85
C THR A 64 -4.65 8.68 5.76
N TYR A 65 -5.19 7.74 6.52
CA TYR A 65 -6.20 8.04 7.52
C TYR A 65 -5.60 8.84 8.70
N SER A 66 -6.41 9.69 9.30
CA SER A 66 -6.00 10.57 10.41
C SER A 66 -5.60 9.80 11.68
N GLY A 67 -4.84 10.44 12.57
CA GLY A 67 -4.45 9.88 13.87
C GLY A 67 -3.09 9.21 13.82
N PHE A 68 -2.95 8.05 14.45
CA PHE A 68 -1.68 7.32 14.54
C PHE A 68 -1.15 6.90 13.16
N GLY A 69 -2.02 6.48 12.24
CA GLY A 69 -1.61 6.18 10.85
C GLY A 69 -1.00 7.38 10.13
N GLN A 70 -1.55 8.60 10.34
CA GLN A 70 -0.95 9.84 9.83
C GLN A 70 0.42 10.09 10.46
N LYS A 71 0.54 9.96 11.77
CA LYS A 71 1.81 10.12 12.49
C LYS A 71 2.88 9.17 11.93
N LEU A 72 2.56 7.88 11.75
CA LEU A 72 3.50 6.91 11.17
C LEU A 72 3.91 7.28 9.74
N SER A 73 2.93 7.70 8.93
CA SER A 73 3.16 8.11 7.54
C SER A 73 4.11 9.31 7.46
N ASP A 74 3.93 10.30 8.34
CA ASP A 74 4.79 11.49 8.41
C ASP A 74 6.20 11.14 8.90
N ASP A 75 6.32 10.28 9.92
CA ASP A 75 7.60 9.90 10.51
C ASP A 75 8.44 9.01 9.58
N ALA A 76 7.82 8.08 8.84
CA ALA A 76 8.49 7.08 8.02
C ALA A 76 8.38 7.31 6.50
N ASN A 77 7.68 8.36 6.06
CA ASN A 77 7.52 8.75 4.66
C ASN A 77 6.93 7.63 3.77
N TYR A 78 5.76 7.13 4.17
CA TYR A 78 4.94 6.20 3.39
C TYR A 78 3.46 6.60 3.42
N SER A 79 2.58 5.88 2.73
CA SER A 79 1.14 6.10 2.75
C SER A 79 0.42 4.85 3.23
N GLN A 80 -0.72 4.98 3.92
CA GLN A 80 -1.43 3.83 4.48
C GLN A 80 -2.08 2.96 3.41
N SER A 81 -2.49 3.56 2.30
CA SER A 81 -3.03 2.84 1.16
C SER A 81 -2.82 3.59 -0.16
N VAL A 82 -2.99 2.86 -1.26
CA VAL A 82 -2.97 3.40 -2.61
C VAL A 82 -4.16 2.86 -3.40
N ARG A 83 -4.79 3.72 -4.20
CA ARG A 83 -5.77 3.32 -5.20
C ARG A 83 -5.20 3.42 -6.61
N LEU A 84 -5.30 2.31 -7.34
CA LEU A 84 -4.85 2.09 -8.71
C LEU A 84 -6.06 1.70 -9.57
N GLY A 85 -6.82 2.70 -10.02
CA GLY A 85 -8.08 2.46 -10.73
C GLY A 85 -9.11 1.75 -9.85
N ASP A 86 -9.39 0.50 -10.20
CA ASP A 86 -10.34 -0.38 -9.52
C ASP A 86 -9.67 -1.27 -8.46
N GLU A 87 -8.36 -1.12 -8.23
CA GLU A 87 -7.65 -1.85 -7.18
C GLU A 87 -7.26 -0.91 -6.03
N ILE A 88 -7.39 -1.38 -4.79
CA ILE A 88 -6.88 -0.71 -3.59
C ILE A 88 -5.88 -1.65 -2.92
N LYS A 89 -4.73 -1.13 -2.53
CA LYS A 89 -3.72 -1.85 -1.73
C LYS A 89 -3.44 -1.09 -0.46
N THR A 90 -3.22 -1.80 0.64
CA THR A 90 -2.78 -1.20 1.90
C THR A 90 -1.29 -1.45 2.11
N SER A 91 -0.64 -0.58 2.87
CA SER A 91 0.58 -0.96 3.57
C SER A 91 0.26 -1.92 4.72
N GLY A 92 1.30 -2.48 5.33
CA GLY A 92 1.18 -3.29 6.54
C GLY A 92 0.47 -2.53 7.66
N GLN A 93 -0.57 -3.14 8.22
CA GLN A 93 -1.28 -2.67 9.41
C GLN A 93 -1.02 -3.65 10.56
N GLY A 94 -0.61 -3.11 11.69
CA GLY A 94 -0.55 -3.80 12.98
C GLY A 94 -1.78 -3.48 13.83
N GLY A 95 -1.86 -4.09 15.02
CA GLY A 95 -2.99 -3.91 15.94
C GLY A 95 -2.93 -2.67 16.82
N TRP A 96 -2.46 -1.53 16.29
CA TRP A 96 -2.44 -0.27 17.03
C TRP A 96 -3.82 0.38 17.06
N ASP A 97 -4.19 0.99 18.18
CA ASP A 97 -5.32 1.90 18.26
C ASP A 97 -5.07 3.15 17.39
N THR A 98 -6.00 3.49 16.51
CA THR A 98 -5.81 4.57 15.52
C THR A 98 -5.66 5.97 16.13
N GLN A 99 -5.97 6.17 17.41
CA GLN A 99 -5.84 7.47 18.07
C GLN A 99 -4.62 7.54 18.99
N THR A 100 -4.38 6.48 19.75
CA THR A 100 -3.39 6.43 20.82
C THR A 100 -2.12 5.66 20.46
N GLY A 101 -2.17 4.82 19.43
CA GLY A 101 -1.05 3.95 19.03
C GLY A 101 -0.81 2.76 19.96
N LYS A 102 -1.67 2.53 20.98
CA LYS A 102 -1.54 1.41 21.90
C LYS A 102 -1.82 0.09 21.18
N ILE A 103 -1.04 -0.94 21.51
CA ILE A 103 -1.17 -2.30 20.96
C ILE A 103 -1.54 -3.23 22.12
N SER A 104 -2.48 -4.15 21.91
CA SER A 104 -2.82 -5.15 22.93
C SER A 104 -1.73 -6.20 23.05
N GLU A 105 -1.43 -6.62 24.29
CA GLU A 105 -0.52 -7.75 24.54
C GLU A 105 -1.14 -9.10 24.16
N LYS A 106 -2.47 -9.16 23.98
CA LYS A 106 -3.16 -10.37 23.55
C LYS A 106 -3.23 -10.42 22.04
N TYR A 107 -2.64 -11.47 21.46
CA TYR A 107 -2.58 -11.68 20.02
C TYR A 107 -3.95 -11.57 19.32
N GLU A 108 -5.01 -12.17 19.87
CA GLU A 108 -6.33 -12.12 19.25
C GLU A 108 -6.90 -10.69 19.18
N GLU A 109 -6.70 -9.89 20.23
CA GLU A 109 -7.15 -8.50 20.27
C GLU A 109 -6.33 -7.62 19.32
N GLU A 110 -5.01 -7.81 19.26
CA GLU A 110 -4.13 -7.16 18.29
C GLU A 110 -4.54 -7.51 16.85
N LEU A 111 -4.78 -8.80 16.57
CA LEU A 111 -5.16 -9.28 15.25
C LEU A 111 -6.49 -8.68 14.80
N ASP A 112 -7.49 -8.62 15.70
CA ASP A 112 -8.78 -8.01 15.41
C ASP A 112 -8.64 -6.51 15.11
N GLN A 113 -7.83 -5.80 15.90
CA GLN A 113 -7.53 -4.37 15.69
C GLN A 113 -6.78 -4.12 14.38
N ALA A 114 -5.87 -5.01 13.97
CA ALA A 114 -5.16 -4.91 12.69
C ALA A 114 -6.15 -4.97 11.51
N PHE A 115 -7.18 -5.82 11.59
CA PHE A 115 -8.25 -5.86 10.60
C PHE A 115 -9.14 -4.61 10.62
N ASP A 116 -9.39 -4.00 11.78
CA ASP A 116 -10.08 -2.70 11.85
C ASP A 116 -9.27 -1.60 11.17
N ASN A 117 -7.95 -1.60 11.36
CA ASN A 117 -7.05 -0.63 10.72
C ASN A 117 -7.02 -0.80 9.19
N LEU A 118 -7.03 -2.05 8.70
CA LEU A 118 -7.17 -2.34 7.28
C LEU A 118 -8.50 -1.83 6.71
N ASP A 119 -9.60 -2.04 7.43
CA ASP A 119 -10.94 -1.57 7.03
C ASP A 119 -10.97 -0.04 6.91
N VAL A 120 -10.39 0.66 7.89
CA VAL A 120 -10.23 2.13 7.86
C VAL A 120 -9.39 2.57 6.66
N ALA A 121 -8.23 1.95 6.43
CA ALA A 121 -7.34 2.32 5.32
C ALA A 121 -7.98 2.08 3.94
N LEU A 122 -8.78 1.03 3.79
CA LEU A 122 -9.52 0.74 2.56
C LEU A 122 -10.66 1.73 2.33
N LYS A 123 -11.39 2.11 3.38
CA LYS A 123 -12.47 3.09 3.31
C LYS A 123 -11.96 4.50 3.05
N ASP A 124 -10.83 4.89 3.64
CA ASP A 124 -10.16 6.17 3.38
C ASP A 124 -9.73 6.32 1.91
N ALA A 125 -9.32 5.21 1.28
CA ALA A 125 -9.06 5.14 -0.17
C ALA A 125 -10.33 5.10 -1.05
N GLY A 126 -11.51 5.28 -0.45
CA GLY A 126 -12.80 5.31 -1.12
C GLY A 126 -13.37 3.94 -1.47
N GLY A 127 -12.88 2.86 -0.87
CA GLY A 127 -13.45 1.52 -1.00
C GLY A 127 -14.55 1.22 0.04
N LYS A 128 -15.08 0.00 -0.01
CA LYS A 128 -16.16 -0.47 0.88
C LYS A 128 -15.69 -1.18 2.15
N GLY A 129 -14.38 -1.34 2.32
CA GLY A 129 -13.78 -1.98 3.49
C GLY A 129 -13.32 -3.41 3.22
N LEU A 130 -13.43 -4.31 4.19
CA LEU A 130 -12.92 -5.69 4.07
C LEU A 130 -13.68 -6.58 3.07
N GLU A 131 -14.93 -6.25 2.73
CA GLU A 131 -15.78 -7.11 1.88
C GLU A 131 -15.28 -7.31 0.44
N GLN A 132 -14.41 -6.41 -0.01
CA GLN A 132 -13.81 -6.31 -1.34
C GLN A 132 -12.38 -6.89 -1.38
N VAL A 133 -11.85 -7.35 -0.25
CA VAL A 133 -10.50 -7.90 -0.15
C VAL A 133 -10.44 -9.25 -0.85
N TYR A 134 -9.47 -9.43 -1.74
CA TYR A 134 -9.27 -10.70 -2.44
C TYR A 134 -7.93 -11.37 -2.07
N LYS A 135 -7.01 -10.65 -1.42
CA LYS A 135 -5.71 -11.17 -1.00
C LYS A 135 -5.29 -10.58 0.34
N VAL A 136 -4.76 -11.44 1.21
CA VAL A 136 -4.22 -11.12 2.53
C VAL A 136 -2.82 -11.73 2.64
N ASN A 137 -1.83 -10.93 2.99
CA ASN A 137 -0.52 -11.40 3.43
C ASN A 137 -0.35 -11.04 4.91
N MET A 138 0.08 -12.00 5.73
CA MET A 138 0.32 -11.82 7.15
C MET A 138 1.76 -12.16 7.51
N TYR A 139 2.35 -11.35 8.37
CA TYR A 139 3.69 -11.52 8.91
C TYR A 139 3.61 -11.60 10.43
N LEU A 140 4.12 -12.68 11.02
CA LEU A 140 4.01 -12.94 12.46
C LEU A 140 5.39 -13.07 13.09
N THR A 141 5.57 -12.50 14.29
CA THR A 141 6.78 -12.71 15.11
C THR A 141 6.63 -13.87 16.09
N ILE A 142 5.40 -14.30 16.34
CA ILE A 142 5.08 -15.44 17.21
C ILE A 142 5.06 -16.75 16.44
N GLU A 143 5.30 -17.85 17.15
CA GLU A 143 5.23 -19.19 16.60
C GLU A 143 3.79 -19.56 16.22
N MET A 144 3.62 -20.18 15.05
CA MET A 144 2.33 -20.70 14.58
C MET A 144 1.98 -22.01 15.30
N THR A 145 1.55 -21.90 16.56
CA THR A 145 1.00 -23.01 17.35
C THR A 145 -0.44 -23.33 16.92
N GLU A 146 -0.99 -24.45 17.41
CA GLU A 146 -2.40 -24.79 17.17
C GLU A 146 -3.36 -23.73 17.71
N GLU A 147 -3.04 -23.11 18.85
CA GLU A 147 -3.82 -22.03 19.44
C GLU A 147 -3.80 -20.77 18.56
N VAL A 148 -2.61 -20.33 18.13
CA VAL A 148 -2.45 -19.17 17.25
C VAL A 148 -3.13 -19.41 15.91
N PHE A 149 -3.04 -20.62 15.36
CA PHE A 149 -3.78 -21.00 14.16
C PHE A 149 -5.29 -20.92 14.38
N GLY A 150 -5.81 -21.44 15.49
CA GLY A 150 -7.21 -21.40 15.86
C GLY A 150 -7.75 -19.96 15.99
N GLN A 151 -7.04 -19.10 16.72
CA GLN A 151 -7.36 -17.67 16.86
C GLN A 151 -7.35 -16.96 15.50
N THR A 152 -6.32 -17.19 14.69
CA THR A 152 -6.20 -16.59 13.36
C THR A 152 -7.34 -17.03 12.44
N ALA A 153 -7.66 -18.33 12.42
CA ALA A 153 -8.75 -18.86 11.61
C ALA A 153 -10.12 -18.34 12.05
N ALA A 154 -10.33 -18.14 13.35
CA ALA A 154 -11.57 -17.57 13.89
C ALA A 154 -11.75 -16.11 13.46
N VAL A 155 -10.70 -15.28 13.59
CA VAL A 155 -10.74 -13.88 13.14
C VAL A 155 -10.95 -13.79 11.64
N LEU A 156 -10.24 -14.57 10.82
CA LEU A 156 -10.44 -14.57 9.36
C LEU A 156 -11.88 -14.92 8.97
N LYS A 157 -12.50 -15.93 9.60
CA LYS A 157 -13.91 -16.29 9.34
C LYS A 157 -14.88 -15.17 9.76
N LYS A 158 -14.61 -14.50 10.89
CA LYS A 158 -15.39 -13.34 11.36
C LYS A 158 -15.28 -12.17 10.38
N ARG A 159 -14.07 -11.86 9.91
CA ARG A 159 -13.77 -10.70 9.07
C ARG A 159 -14.15 -10.89 7.60
N PHE A 160 -14.22 -12.13 7.12
CA PHE A 160 -14.63 -12.48 5.76
C PHE A 160 -15.81 -13.47 5.76
N PRO A 161 -17.01 -13.05 6.19
CA PRO A 161 -18.16 -13.95 6.31
C PRO A 161 -18.70 -14.44 4.95
N ASN A 162 -18.49 -13.66 3.89
CA ASN A 162 -19.12 -13.86 2.58
C ASN A 162 -18.17 -14.38 1.50
N HIS A 163 -16.86 -14.43 1.76
CA HIS A 163 -15.87 -14.89 0.79
C HIS A 163 -14.60 -15.40 1.50
N ARG A 164 -13.67 -16.00 0.73
CA ARG A 164 -12.39 -16.51 1.25
C ARG A 164 -11.25 -15.92 0.42
N PRO A 165 -10.49 -14.94 0.94
CA PRO A 165 -9.41 -14.33 0.18
C PRO A 165 -8.23 -15.30 0.00
N LEU A 166 -7.36 -15.01 -0.97
CA LEU A 166 -6.03 -15.60 -1.01
C LEU A 166 -5.30 -15.26 0.29
N LEU A 167 -4.61 -16.23 0.88
CA LEU A 167 -3.93 -16.06 2.16
C LEU A 167 -2.49 -16.56 2.07
N THR A 168 -1.56 -15.78 2.58
CA THR A 168 -0.19 -16.22 2.87
C THR A 168 0.20 -15.75 4.25
N VAL A 169 0.80 -16.65 5.05
CA VAL A 169 1.27 -16.35 6.40
C VAL A 169 2.74 -16.72 6.50
N VAL A 170 3.57 -15.80 6.97
CA VAL A 170 5.02 -15.97 7.06
C VAL A 170 5.52 -15.59 8.45
N GLY A 171 6.36 -16.44 9.04
CA GLY A 171 7.10 -16.09 10.27
C GLY A 171 8.25 -15.15 9.95
N VAL A 172 8.37 -14.05 10.69
CA VAL A 172 9.44 -13.05 10.58
C VAL A 172 10.10 -12.81 11.94
N THR A 173 11.31 -12.26 11.95
CA THR A 173 12.06 -12.08 13.19
C THR A 173 11.63 -10.85 13.99
N THR A 174 11.15 -9.79 13.31
CA THR A 174 10.78 -8.51 13.93
C THR A 174 9.78 -7.76 13.07
N LEU A 175 8.93 -6.92 13.70
CA LEU A 175 8.04 -5.96 13.06
C LEU A 175 8.40 -4.52 13.46
N ALA A 176 7.60 -3.53 13.03
CA ALA A 176 7.88 -2.11 13.24
C ALA A 176 7.96 -1.69 14.72
N PHE A 177 7.11 -2.28 15.57
CA PHE A 177 7.14 -2.06 17.02
C PHE A 177 7.44 -3.37 17.77
N PRO A 178 8.24 -3.34 18.84
CA PRO A 178 8.53 -4.52 19.65
C PRO A 178 7.29 -5.23 20.21
N GLU A 179 6.22 -4.49 20.46
CA GLU A 179 4.94 -4.99 20.98
C GLU A 179 4.09 -5.70 19.93
N MET A 180 4.44 -5.61 18.64
CA MET A 180 3.67 -6.22 17.57
C MET A 180 3.96 -7.72 17.44
N HIS A 181 2.89 -8.50 17.40
CA HIS A 181 2.93 -9.91 17.04
C HIS A 181 2.54 -10.14 15.57
N VAL A 182 1.79 -9.22 14.96
CA VAL A 182 1.27 -9.38 13.60
C VAL A 182 1.28 -8.08 12.80
N GLU A 183 1.60 -8.20 11.52
CA GLU A 183 1.42 -7.15 10.51
C GLU A 183 0.72 -7.75 9.27
N ILE A 184 -0.26 -7.03 8.74
CA ILE A 184 -1.11 -7.52 7.64
C ILE A 184 -1.19 -6.49 6.52
N GLU A 185 -1.00 -6.92 5.29
CA GLU A 185 -1.33 -6.13 4.10
C GLU A 185 -2.40 -6.83 3.26
N VAL A 186 -3.22 -6.04 2.56
CA VAL A 186 -4.30 -6.57 1.72
C VAL A 186 -4.35 -5.91 0.35
N SER A 187 -4.87 -6.66 -0.61
CA SER A 187 -5.36 -6.12 -1.88
C SER A 187 -6.88 -6.30 -1.97
N ALA A 188 -7.56 -5.25 -2.41
CA ALA A 188 -8.99 -5.22 -2.64
C ALA A 188 -9.33 -4.80 -4.07
N TYR A 189 -10.44 -5.30 -4.58
CA TYR A 189 -10.97 -4.96 -5.90
C TYR A 189 -12.31 -4.25 -5.74
N ASP A 190 -12.38 -3.02 -6.25
CA ASP A 190 -13.52 -2.10 -6.15
C ASP A 190 -13.69 -1.36 -7.49
N PRO A 191 -14.45 -1.95 -8.45
CA PRO A 191 -14.85 -1.24 -9.65
C PRO A 191 -15.89 -0.20 -9.25
N LYS A 192 -15.52 1.08 -9.38
CA LYS A 192 -16.35 2.21 -8.91
C LYS A 192 -17.77 2.20 -9.46
#